data_AF-A0A7S1WWS3-F1
#
_entry.id   AF-A0A7S1WWS3-F1
#
_cell.length_a   1.000
_cell.length_b   1.000
_cell.length_c   1.000
_cell.angle_alpha   90.00
_cell.angle_beta   90.00
_cell.angle_gamma   90.00
#
_symmetry.space_group_name_H-M   'P 1'
#
loop_
_entity.id
_entity.type
_entity.pdbx_description
1 polymer ?
#
loop_
_entity_poly.entity_id
_entity_poly.type
_entity_poly.pdbx_seq_one_letter_code
_entity_poly.pdbx_strand_id
1 'polypeptide(L)'
;DAKAAGKVRNIGVSNYEVDMIQGLVDATGVAPAVNQIGFNPGNARSRRTIVKYCLESGIAITAYGSVRDQTTKDKVSKLAKLHNATGAQLLLRWALDQGVSVIPGATSEEHISE
;
A
#
# COMPACT_ATOMS: atom_id res chain seq x y z
N ASP A 1 -22.28 -11.20 1.70
CA ASP A 1 -23.63 -10.57 1.78
C ASP A 1 -23.70 -9.14 1.26
N ALA A 2 -23.01 -8.16 1.87
CA ALA A 2 -23.15 -6.75 1.47
C ALA A 2 -22.89 -6.47 -0.03
N LYS A 3 -21.89 -7.15 -0.62
CA LYS A 3 -21.59 -7.07 -2.05
C LYS A 3 -22.72 -7.65 -2.92
N ALA A 4 -23.25 -8.81 -2.56
CA ALA A 4 -24.38 -9.46 -3.26
C ALA A 4 -25.66 -8.63 -3.17
N ALA A 5 -25.88 -7.96 -2.03
CA ALA A 5 -26.99 -7.04 -1.82
C ALA A 5 -26.79 -5.65 -2.49
N GLY A 6 -25.69 -5.44 -3.24
CA GLY A 6 -25.41 -4.18 -3.93
C GLY A 6 -25.08 -2.99 -3.03
N LYS A 7 -24.85 -3.20 -1.72
CA LYS A 7 -24.54 -2.12 -0.76
C LYS A 7 -23.12 -1.59 -0.91
N VAL A 8 -22.22 -2.39 -1.46
CA VAL A 8 -20.82 -2.05 -1.70
C VAL A 8 -20.39 -2.57 -3.08
N ARG A 9 -19.54 -1.80 -3.78
CA ARG A 9 -19.01 -2.21 -5.09
C ARG A 9 -17.90 -3.26 -4.95
N ASN A 10 -16.99 -3.04 -4.00
CA ASN A 10 -15.84 -3.89 -3.74
C ASN A 10 -15.73 -4.19 -2.24
N ILE A 11 -15.11 -5.33 -1.92
CA ILE A 11 -14.77 -5.76 -0.57
C ILE A 11 -13.29 -6.13 -0.55
N GLY A 12 -12.62 -5.83 0.55
CA GLY A 12 -11.19 -6.08 0.72
C GLY A 12 -10.85 -6.34 2.17
N VAL A 13 -9.57 -6.54 2.41
CA VAL A 13 -8.99 -6.82 3.73
C VAL A 13 -7.89 -5.82 4.05
N SER A 14 -7.41 -5.83 5.29
CA SER A 14 -6.29 -5.00 5.73
C SER A 14 -5.38 -5.84 6.62
N ASN A 15 -4.07 -5.76 6.39
CA ASN A 15 -3.03 -6.48 7.13
C ASN A 15 -3.09 -8.01 7.04
N TYR A 16 -3.63 -8.55 5.93
CA TYR A 16 -3.63 -9.99 5.72
C TYR A 16 -2.30 -10.45 5.13
N GLU A 17 -1.80 -11.59 5.60
CA GLU A 17 -0.73 -12.35 4.96
C GLU A 17 -1.31 -13.39 3.97
N VAL A 18 -0.43 -14.06 3.23
CA VAL A 18 -0.83 -14.95 2.12
C VAL A 18 -1.72 -16.10 2.59
N ASP A 19 -1.37 -16.73 3.72
CA ASP A 19 -2.14 -17.81 4.34
C ASP A 19 -3.54 -17.36 4.77
N MET A 20 -3.67 -16.13 5.28
CA MET A 20 -4.96 -15.55 5.66
C MET A 20 -5.84 -15.27 4.44
N ILE A 21 -5.27 -14.77 3.33
CA ILE A 21 -6.02 -14.57 2.09
C ILE A 21 -6.47 -15.92 1.53
N GLN A 22 -5.57 -16.91 1.50
CA GLN A 22 -5.89 -18.24 1.01
C GLN A 22 -7.02 -18.88 1.84
N GLY A 23 -6.93 -18.82 3.17
CA GLY A 23 -7.98 -19.31 4.05
C GLY A 23 -9.33 -18.59 3.87
N LEU A 24 -9.32 -17.28 3.63
CA LEU A 24 -10.53 -16.51 3.30
C LEU A 24 -11.17 -17.02 1.99
N VAL A 25 -10.35 -17.23 0.95
CA VAL A 25 -10.83 -17.71 -0.35
C VAL A 25 -11.34 -19.15 -0.24
N ASP A 26 -10.64 -20.03 0.47
CA ASP A 26 -11.03 -21.42 0.65
C ASP A 26 -12.36 -21.54 1.42
N ALA A 27 -12.56 -20.68 2.43
CA ALA A 27 -13.78 -20.69 3.24
C ALA A 27 -14.99 -20.05 2.56
N THR A 28 -14.79 -19.08 1.65
CA THR A 28 -15.89 -18.24 1.12
C THR A 28 -16.07 -18.30 -0.39
N GLY A 29 -15.06 -18.78 -1.12
CA GLY A 29 -14.98 -18.72 -2.58
C GLY A 29 -14.75 -17.31 -3.14
N VAL A 30 -14.49 -16.30 -2.30
CA VAL A 30 -14.41 -14.88 -2.73
C VAL A 30 -13.04 -14.29 -2.41
N ALA A 31 -12.30 -13.90 -3.45
CA ALA A 31 -11.06 -13.14 -3.31
C ALA A 31 -11.32 -11.68 -2.92
N PRO A 32 -10.51 -11.09 -2.02
CA PRO A 32 -10.59 -9.67 -1.71
C PRO A 32 -10.12 -8.86 -2.93
N ALA A 33 -10.79 -7.74 -3.20
CA ALA A 33 -10.39 -6.83 -4.28
C ALA A 33 -9.13 -6.03 -3.94
N VAL A 34 -8.87 -5.83 -2.64
CA VAL A 34 -7.73 -5.05 -2.14
C VAL A 34 -7.24 -5.63 -0.81
N ASN A 35 -5.93 -5.59 -0.59
CA ASN A 35 -5.30 -5.76 0.72
C ASN A 35 -4.56 -4.47 1.09
N GLN A 36 -5.04 -3.78 2.13
CA GLN A 36 -4.39 -2.58 2.64
C GLN A 36 -3.29 -2.97 3.64
N ILE A 37 -2.03 -2.62 3.38
CA ILE A 37 -0.89 -3.02 4.23
C ILE A 37 0.10 -1.87 4.46
N GLY A 38 0.87 -1.95 5.54
CA GLY A 38 1.94 -1.00 5.81
C GLY A 38 3.13 -1.29 4.89
N PHE A 39 3.44 -0.36 3.99
CA PHE A 39 4.46 -0.57 2.96
C PHE A 39 5.28 0.70 2.67
N ASN A 40 6.60 0.57 2.84
CA ASN A 40 7.60 1.62 2.67
C ASN A 40 8.98 1.00 2.37
N PRO A 41 10.01 1.78 1.98
CA PRO A 41 11.31 1.23 1.63
C PRO A 41 11.96 0.40 2.75
N GLY A 42 11.83 0.83 4.01
CA GLY A 42 12.35 0.14 5.18
C GLY A 42 11.80 -1.26 5.43
N ASN A 43 10.55 -1.53 5.04
CA ASN A 43 9.92 -2.84 5.20
C ASN A 43 9.65 -3.58 3.88
N ALA A 44 10.04 -3.01 2.73
CA ALA A 44 9.78 -3.57 1.41
C ALA A 44 10.24 -5.02 1.28
N ARG A 45 11.41 -5.35 1.88
CA ARG A 45 11.96 -6.70 1.85
C ARG A 45 11.08 -7.72 2.58
N SER A 46 10.61 -7.40 3.78
CA SER A 46 9.77 -8.33 4.55
C SER A 46 8.36 -8.44 3.96
N ARG A 47 7.88 -7.38 3.29
CA ARG A 47 6.57 -7.36 2.62
C ARG A 47 6.60 -7.96 1.20
N ARG A 48 7.75 -8.36 0.68
CA ARG A 48 7.90 -8.83 -0.72
C ARG A 48 6.95 -9.98 -1.07
N THR A 49 6.80 -10.95 -0.18
CA THR A 49 5.96 -12.15 -0.43
C THR A 49 4.50 -11.78 -0.60
N ILE A 50 3.92 -11.06 0.36
CA ILE A 50 2.51 -10.65 0.29
C ILE A 50 2.25 -9.67 -0.86
N VAL A 51 3.19 -8.75 -1.13
CA VAL A 51 3.05 -7.80 -2.24
C VAL A 51 3.03 -8.53 -3.58
N LYS A 52 3.99 -9.43 -3.80
CA LYS A 52 4.08 -10.22 -5.02
C LYS A 52 2.82 -11.07 -5.21
N TYR A 53 2.39 -11.79 -4.17
CA TYR A 53 1.19 -12.62 -4.21
C TYR A 53 -0.05 -11.81 -4.60
N CYS A 54 -0.30 -10.69 -3.91
CA CYS A 54 -1.46 -9.85 -4.21
C CYS A 54 -1.45 -9.36 -5.67
N LEU A 55 -0.32 -8.83 -6.15
CA LEU A 55 -0.22 -8.32 -7.54
C LEU A 55 -0.41 -9.44 -8.58
N GLU A 56 0.19 -10.61 -8.37
CA GLU A 56 0.04 -11.77 -9.28
C GLU A 56 -1.36 -12.37 -9.25
N SER A 57 -2.07 -12.29 -8.12
CA SER A 57 -3.46 -12.75 -7.96
C SER A 57 -4.51 -11.71 -8.35
N GLY A 58 -4.10 -10.54 -8.88
CA GLY A 58 -5.03 -9.47 -9.25
C GLY A 58 -5.69 -8.76 -8.05
N ILE A 59 -5.12 -8.90 -6.86
CA ILE A 59 -5.55 -8.23 -5.63
C ILE A 59 -4.79 -6.90 -5.54
N ALA A 60 -5.51 -5.79 -5.55
CA ALA A 60 -4.88 -4.49 -5.42
C ALA A 60 -4.22 -4.33 -4.05
N ILE A 61 -3.20 -3.48 -3.96
CA ILE A 61 -2.60 -3.09 -2.69
C ILE A 61 -2.81 -1.61 -2.46
N THR A 62 -3.16 -1.27 -1.23
CA THR A 62 -3.19 0.10 -0.73
C THR A 62 -2.18 0.24 0.40
N ALA A 63 -1.10 0.95 0.14
CA ALA A 63 -0.03 1.22 1.07
C ALA A 63 -0.41 2.35 2.04
N TYR A 64 -0.43 2.05 3.33
CA TYR A 64 -0.47 3.06 4.38
C TYR A 64 0.91 3.27 4.99
N GLY A 65 1.12 4.45 5.59
CA GLY A 65 2.36 4.75 6.32
C GLY A 65 3.61 4.88 5.46
N SER A 66 3.47 5.04 4.14
CA SER A 66 4.61 5.14 3.21
C SER A 66 5.55 6.30 3.53
N VAL A 67 5.03 7.42 4.01
CA VAL A 67 5.81 8.62 4.41
C VAL A 67 6.46 8.51 5.80
N ARG A 68 6.20 7.43 6.57
CA ARG A 68 6.69 7.26 7.94
C ARG A 68 8.00 6.47 8.03
N ASP A 69 8.65 6.18 6.91
CA ASP A 69 9.92 5.44 6.91
C ASP A 69 11.05 6.27 7.52
N GLN A 70 11.47 5.88 8.72
CA GLN A 70 12.60 6.49 9.42
C GLN A 70 13.94 5.81 9.06
N THR A 71 13.91 4.62 8.48
CA THR A 71 15.12 3.81 8.23
C THR A 71 15.92 4.30 7.03
N THR A 72 15.27 5.00 6.09
CA THR A 72 15.90 5.49 4.85
C THR A 72 16.05 7.01 4.79
N LYS A 73 15.80 7.72 5.89
CA LYS A 73 15.72 9.19 5.97
C LYS A 73 16.87 9.93 5.28
N ASP A 74 18.12 9.53 5.52
CA ASP A 74 19.30 10.20 4.95
C ASP A 74 19.40 10.01 3.43
N LYS A 75 19.05 8.82 2.93
CA LYS A 75 19.05 8.51 1.50
C LYS A 75 17.91 9.22 0.80
N VAL A 76 16.72 9.22 1.40
CA VAL A 76 15.53 9.92 0.91
C VAL A 76 15.80 11.41 0.82
N SER A 77 16.40 12.03 1.84
CA SER A 77 16.73 13.47 1.82
C SER A 77 17.68 13.84 0.69
N LYS A 78 18.72 13.03 0.44
CA LYS A 78 19.68 13.26 -0.65
C LYS A 78 19.04 13.12 -2.04
N LEU A 79 18.24 12.07 -2.24
CA LEU A 79 17.55 11.83 -3.51
C LEU A 79 16.45 12.86 -3.78
N ALA A 80 15.71 13.25 -2.75
CA ALA A 80 14.66 14.26 -2.86
C ALA A 80 15.24 15.60 -3.37
N LYS A 81 16.41 16.01 -2.85
CA LYS A 81 17.15 17.19 -3.36
C LYS A 81 17.56 17.05 -4.82
N LEU A 82 18.03 15.88 -5.24
CA LEU A 82 18.43 15.63 -6.64
C LEU A 82 17.23 15.78 -7.61
N HIS A 83 16.03 15.46 -7.14
CA HIS A 83 14.80 15.50 -7.93
C HIS A 83 13.97 16.77 -7.71
N ASN A 84 14.47 17.76 -6.96
CA ASN A 84 13.71 18.95 -6.55
C ASN A 84 12.32 18.60 -5.98
N ALA A 85 12.29 17.57 -5.15
CA ALA A 85 11.08 17.02 -4.52
C ALA A 85 11.25 16.98 -3.00
N THR A 86 10.16 16.75 -2.27
CA THR A 86 10.19 16.47 -0.84
C THR A 86 10.45 14.99 -0.57
N GLY A 87 10.81 14.67 0.68
CA GLY A 87 10.94 13.28 1.10
C GLY A 87 9.60 12.53 1.02
N ALA A 88 8.48 13.20 1.29
CA ALA A 88 7.15 12.61 1.21
C ALA A 88 6.79 12.27 -0.25
N GLN A 89 6.95 13.22 -1.18
CA GLN A 89 6.75 12.99 -2.61
C GLN A 89 7.60 11.82 -3.13
N LEU A 90 8.87 11.77 -2.75
CA LEU A 90 9.76 10.68 -3.17
C LEU A 90 9.30 9.31 -2.64
N LEU A 91 8.89 9.23 -1.36
CA LEU A 91 8.40 8.00 -0.75
C LEU A 91 7.07 7.54 -1.36
N LEU A 92 6.17 8.47 -1.67
CA LEU A 92 4.91 8.17 -2.35
C LEU A 92 5.16 7.70 -3.79
N ARG A 93 6.01 8.39 -4.54
CA ARG A 93 6.40 8.00 -5.90
C ARG A 93 7.03 6.61 -5.91
N TRP A 94 7.93 6.33 -4.97
CA TRP A 94 8.55 5.00 -4.83
C TRP A 94 7.49 3.91 -4.65
N ALA A 95 6.49 4.12 -3.78
CA ALA A 95 5.43 3.14 -3.55
C ALA A 95 4.59 2.92 -4.82
N LEU A 96 4.23 4.01 -5.52
CA LEU A 96 3.52 3.93 -6.80
C LEU A 96 4.30 3.14 -7.85
N ASP A 97 5.63 3.27 -7.90
CA ASP A 97 6.50 2.51 -8.81
C ASP A 97 6.55 1.01 -8.50
N GLN A 98 6.16 0.59 -7.29
CA GLN A 98 5.99 -0.83 -6.95
C GLN A 98 4.63 -1.40 -7.41
N GLY A 99 3.81 -0.61 -8.10
CA GLY A 99 2.47 -1.04 -8.55
C GLY A 99 1.42 -1.04 -7.44
N VAL A 100 1.64 -0.32 -6.35
CA VAL A 100 0.69 -0.21 -5.23
C VAL A 100 0.10 1.20 -5.13
N SER A 101 -1.16 1.30 -4.72
CA SER A 101 -1.80 2.60 -4.41
C SER A 101 -1.35 3.13 -3.05
N VAL A 102 -1.48 4.43 -2.79
CA VAL A 102 -1.05 5.09 -1.55
C VAL A 102 -2.19 5.87 -0.90
N ILE A 103 -2.20 5.95 0.43
CA ILE A 103 -3.15 6.74 1.22
C ILE A 103 -2.42 7.60 2.28
N PRO A 104 -1.68 8.65 1.88
CA PRO A 104 -1.07 9.56 2.83
C PRO A 104 -2.14 10.29 3.66
N GLY A 105 -1.84 10.55 4.92
CA GLY A 105 -2.66 11.40 5.78
C GLY A 105 -2.03 12.78 5.90
N ALA A 106 -2.84 13.83 5.74
CA ALA A 106 -2.45 15.22 5.90
C ALA A 106 -3.54 16.00 6.63
N THR A 107 -3.16 17.06 7.34
CA THR A 107 -4.07 17.93 8.11
C THR A 107 -4.00 19.39 7.66
N SER A 108 -3.15 19.73 6.69
CA SER A 108 -3.03 21.07 6.11
C SER A 108 -3.22 21.00 4.59
N GLU A 109 -3.84 22.03 4.02
CA GLU A 109 -4.03 22.16 2.56
C GLU A 109 -2.70 22.21 1.81
N GLU A 110 -1.69 22.84 2.41
CA GLU A 110 -0.32 22.90 1.87
C GLU A 110 0.26 21.49 1.67
N HIS A 111 0.15 20.60 2.67
CA HIS A 111 0.67 19.23 2.58
C HIS A 111 -0.21 18.33 1.69
N ILE A 112 -1.50 18.64 1.52
CA ILE A 112 -2.35 17.95 0.54
C ILE A 112 -1.93 18.32 -0.90
N SER A 113 -1.51 19.57 -1.11
CA SER A 113 -1.17 20.11 -2.43
C SER A 113 0.27 19.81 -2.87
N GLU A 114 1.17 19.61 -1.91
CA GLU A 114 2.55 19.13 -2.12
C GLU A 114 2.59 17.80 -2.88
#